data_AF-A0A957HFP3-F1
#
_entry.id   AF-A0A957HFP3-F1
#
_cell.length_a   1.000
_cell.length_b   1.000
_cell.length_c   1.000
_cell.angle_alpha   90.00
_cell.angle_beta   90.00
_cell.angle_gamma   90.00
#
_symmetry.space_group_name_H-M   'P 1'
#
loop_
_entity.id
_entity.type
_entity.pdbx_description
1 polymer ?
#
loop_
_entity_poly.entity_id
_entity_poly.type
_entity_poly.pdbx_seq_one_letter_code
_entity_poly.pdbx_strand_id
1 'polypeptide(L)'
;EYLATRNGILVADSKDSYQFLHLSIREYLAACALIEQYDEITMPSDMKPVGETWEFPENIRALLSKDPYRWREVALFCGSILGNDRGQDRLWTYLETLLPDMKPYDKNAMGNRYDEGDIYRIVIAAAVWSDNQMRTRLRSHHGIQDQLREAIQAILKDDRLDVPEHTQLGYVLRRIITDTGDAAVLKSTR
;
A
#
# COMPACT_ATOMS: atom_id res chain seq x y z
N GLU A 1 -6.60 0.16 -33.32
CA GLU A 1 -7.23 -1.15 -33.63
C GLU A 1 -6.42 -2.38 -33.23
N TYR A 2 -5.07 -2.41 -33.35
CA TYR A 2 -4.27 -3.64 -33.18
C TYR A 2 -4.30 -4.33 -31.79
N LEU A 3 -4.52 -3.60 -30.68
CA LEU A 3 -4.59 -4.19 -29.34
C LEU A 3 -5.98 -4.69 -28.96
N ALA A 4 -7.04 -4.17 -29.59
CA ALA A 4 -8.42 -4.42 -29.19
C ALA A 4 -8.97 -5.77 -29.68
N THR A 5 -8.51 -6.26 -30.83
CA THR A 5 -9.18 -7.38 -31.52
C THR A 5 -8.48 -8.74 -31.41
N ARG A 6 -7.18 -8.81 -31.07
CA ARG A 6 -6.44 -10.10 -31.08
C ARG A 6 -6.30 -10.79 -29.73
N ASN A 7 -6.22 -10.03 -28.64
CA ASN A 7 -5.96 -10.58 -27.29
C ASN A 7 -7.18 -10.55 -26.37
N GLY A 8 -8.29 -9.92 -26.78
CA GLY A 8 -9.54 -9.87 -26.00
C GLY A 8 -9.46 -9.10 -24.68
N ILE A 9 -8.38 -8.35 -24.44
CA ILE A 9 -8.16 -7.61 -23.19
C ILE A 9 -9.04 -6.36 -23.12
N LEU A 10 -9.28 -5.72 -24.27
CA LEU A 10 -10.18 -4.58 -24.41
C LEU A 10 -11.44 -5.00 -25.14
N VAL A 11 -12.59 -4.65 -24.57
CA VAL A 11 -13.92 -4.87 -25.13
C VAL A 11 -14.44 -3.53 -25.63
N ALA A 12 -14.96 -3.51 -26.86
CA ALA A 12 -15.63 -2.34 -27.40
C ALA A 12 -16.97 -2.14 -26.68
N ASP A 13 -17.21 -0.91 -26.22
CA ASP A 13 -18.51 -0.46 -25.74
C ASP A 13 -19.34 0.09 -26.92
N SER A 14 -20.65 0.17 -26.72
CA SER A 14 -21.67 0.74 -27.60
C SER A 14 -21.41 2.18 -28.11
N LYS A 15 -20.38 2.85 -27.60
CA LYS A 15 -20.03 4.26 -27.90
C LYS A 15 -18.64 4.43 -28.53
N ASP A 16 -18.11 3.40 -29.20
CA ASP A 16 -16.75 3.38 -29.77
C ASP A 16 -15.62 3.61 -28.73
N SER A 17 -15.93 3.48 -27.43
CA SER A 17 -14.93 3.46 -26.36
C SER A 17 -14.50 2.03 -26.05
N TYR A 18 -13.24 1.86 -25.64
CA TYR A 18 -12.71 0.57 -25.22
C TYR A 18 -12.59 0.52 -23.71
N GLN A 19 -12.99 -0.60 -23.10
CA GLN A 19 -12.83 -0.85 -21.67
C GLN A 19 -12.22 -2.22 -21.43
N PHE A 20 -11.58 -2.39 -20.28
CA PHE A 20 -11.16 -3.71 -19.83
C PHE A 20 -12.37 -4.56 -19.48
N LEU A 21 -12.25 -5.88 -19.68
CA LEU A 21 -13.31 -6.84 -19.37
C LEU A 21 -13.78 -6.76 -17.91
N HIS A 22 -12.87 -6.45 -16.99
CA HIS A 22 -13.18 -6.33 -15.57
C HIS A 22 -12.26 -5.29 -14.89
N LEU A 23 -12.76 -4.69 -13.80
CA LEU A 23 -12.02 -3.69 -13.02
C LEU A 23 -10.69 -4.23 -12.49
N SER A 24 -10.70 -5.43 -11.91
CA SER A 24 -9.47 -6.05 -11.37
C SER A 24 -8.40 -6.31 -12.43
N ILE A 25 -8.77 -6.58 -13.69
CA ILE A 25 -7.80 -6.73 -14.78
C ILE A 25 -7.11 -5.39 -15.05
N ARG A 26 -7.88 -4.29 -15.04
CA ARG A 26 -7.34 -2.95 -15.19
C ARG A 26 -6.40 -2.58 -14.05
N GLU A 27 -6.77 -2.91 -12.81
CA GLU A 27 -5.97 -2.61 -11.62
C GLU A 27 -4.69 -3.43 -11.57
N TYR A 28 -4.77 -4.72 -11.90
CA TYR A 28 -3.62 -5.59 -12.03
C TYR A 28 -2.64 -5.09 -13.12
N LEU A 29 -3.14 -4.76 -14.31
CA LEU A 29 -2.30 -4.24 -15.39
C LEU A 29 -1.70 -2.87 -15.05
N ALA A 30 -2.45 -2.02 -14.34
CA ALA A 30 -1.92 -0.76 -13.83
C ALA A 30 -0.77 -1.01 -12.84
N ALA A 31 -0.90 -1.99 -11.95
CA ALA A 31 0.15 -2.37 -11.00
C ALA A 31 1.40 -2.90 -11.73
N CYS A 32 1.24 -3.76 -12.74
CA CYS A 32 2.36 -4.20 -13.59
C CYS A 32 3.06 -3.02 -14.25
N ALA A 33 2.30 -2.13 -14.89
CA ALA A 33 2.86 -0.97 -15.59
C ALA A 33 3.62 -0.04 -14.61
N LEU A 34 3.07 0.20 -13.42
CA LEU A 34 3.70 1.02 -12.39
C LEU A 34 4.98 0.41 -11.80
N ILE A 35 5.14 -0.92 -11.86
CA ILE A 35 6.35 -1.61 -11.41
C ILE A 35 7.41 -1.67 -12.52
N GLU A 36 7.01 -1.96 -13.76
CA GLU A 36 7.92 -2.33 -14.84
C GLU A 36 8.19 -1.22 -15.85
N GLN A 37 7.24 -0.29 -16.03
CA GLN A 37 7.23 0.73 -17.09
C GLN A 37 7.05 2.14 -16.50
N TYR A 38 7.45 2.34 -15.24
CA TYR A 38 7.17 3.57 -14.50
C TYR A 38 7.76 4.84 -15.15
N ASP A 39 8.83 4.69 -15.92
CA ASP A 39 9.52 5.73 -16.67
C ASP A 39 8.84 6.04 -18.02
N GLU A 40 8.08 5.09 -18.57
CA GLU A 40 7.31 5.25 -19.82
C GLU A 40 5.91 5.81 -19.58
N ILE A 41 5.37 5.73 -18.36
CA ILE A 41 4.02 6.19 -18.04
C ILE A 41 3.98 7.70 -17.82
N THR A 42 3.09 8.37 -18.55
CA THR A 42 2.80 9.79 -18.30
C THR A 42 2.02 9.93 -16.99
N MET A 43 2.74 10.34 -15.96
CA MET A 43 2.17 10.60 -14.64
C MET A 43 1.68 12.05 -14.52
N PRO A 44 0.69 12.32 -13.66
CA PRO A 44 0.13 13.67 -13.49
C PRO A 44 1.17 14.68 -13.00
N SER A 45 1.30 15.80 -13.71
CA SER A 45 2.34 16.82 -13.44
C SER A 45 2.14 17.58 -12.13
N ASP A 46 0.92 17.61 -11.60
CA ASP A 46 0.54 18.23 -10.33
C ASP A 46 0.94 17.40 -9.10
N MET A 47 1.44 16.17 -9.29
CA MET A 47 1.69 15.20 -8.21
C MET A 47 3.16 14.84 -8.01
N LYS A 48 4.08 15.52 -8.71
CA LYS A 48 5.48 15.08 -8.79
C LYS A 48 6.17 15.13 -7.41
N PRO A 49 6.75 14.01 -6.92
CA PRO A 49 7.67 14.06 -5.79
C PRO A 49 8.93 14.85 -6.19
N VAL A 50 9.80 15.16 -5.22
CA VAL A 50 10.91 16.13 -5.25
C VAL A 50 11.96 15.94 -6.39
N GLY A 51 11.82 14.95 -7.29
CA GLY A 51 12.73 14.63 -8.40
C GLY A 51 12.23 14.96 -9.81
N GLU A 52 13.09 14.77 -10.82
CA GLU A 52 12.76 14.99 -12.24
C GLU A 52 12.05 13.80 -12.90
N THR A 53 12.14 12.60 -12.33
CA THR A 53 11.57 11.36 -12.86
C THR A 53 10.67 10.69 -11.83
N TRP A 54 9.63 10.02 -12.32
CA TRP A 54 8.86 9.12 -11.48
C TRP A 54 9.65 7.84 -11.28
N GLU A 55 9.56 7.28 -10.08
CA GLU A 55 10.21 6.01 -9.72
C GLU A 55 9.22 5.15 -8.94
N PHE A 56 9.37 3.83 -9.07
CA PHE A 56 8.67 2.88 -8.22
C PHE A 56 9.54 2.57 -6.99
N PRO A 57 8.99 2.59 -5.76
CA PRO A 57 7.55 2.66 -5.41
C PRO A 57 6.97 4.05 -5.08
N GLU A 58 7.73 5.13 -5.25
CA GLU A 58 7.35 6.51 -4.89
C GLU A 58 6.11 6.98 -5.65
N ASN A 59 5.95 6.52 -6.89
CA ASN A 59 4.78 6.76 -7.71
C ASN A 59 3.47 6.31 -7.03
N ILE A 60 3.44 5.10 -6.46
CA ILE A 60 2.28 4.58 -5.75
C ILE A 60 1.97 5.38 -4.49
N ARG A 61 3.00 5.76 -3.72
CA ARG A 61 2.81 6.62 -2.55
C ARG A 61 2.10 7.92 -2.93
N ALA A 62 2.56 8.59 -3.99
CA ALA A 62 1.95 9.85 -4.43
C ALA A 62 0.50 9.68 -4.88
N LEU A 63 0.21 8.62 -5.64
CA LEU A 63 -1.13 8.31 -6.11
C LEU A 63 -2.10 8.02 -4.94
N LEU A 64 -1.66 7.23 -3.96
CA LEU A 64 -2.45 6.92 -2.75
C LEU A 64 -2.67 8.14 -1.86
N SER A 65 -1.69 9.05 -1.77
CA SER A 65 -1.86 10.29 -0.99
C SER A 65 -2.92 11.21 -1.58
N LYS A 66 -3.16 11.17 -2.90
CA LYS A 66 -4.16 12.02 -3.55
C LYS A 66 -5.54 11.37 -3.61
N ASP A 67 -5.61 10.09 -3.97
CA ASP A 67 -6.87 9.38 -4.19
C ASP A 67 -6.73 7.91 -3.73
N PRO A 68 -6.78 7.65 -2.41
CA PRO A 68 -6.56 6.31 -1.89
C PRO A 68 -7.61 5.31 -2.41
N TYR A 69 -8.86 5.74 -2.60
CA TYR A 69 -9.96 4.89 -3.06
C TYR A 69 -9.72 4.34 -4.46
N ARG A 70 -9.15 5.14 -5.35
CA ARG A 70 -8.86 4.72 -6.73
C ARG A 70 -7.65 3.78 -6.84
N TRP A 71 -6.66 3.95 -5.97
CA TRP A 71 -5.35 3.30 -6.11
C TRP A 71 -5.08 2.19 -5.10
N ARG A 72 -5.99 1.96 -4.15
CA ARG A 72 -5.87 0.92 -3.12
C ARG A 72 -5.64 -0.47 -3.70
N GLU A 73 -6.52 -0.94 -4.59
CA GLU A 73 -6.41 -2.28 -5.16
C GLU A 73 -5.14 -2.42 -6.03
N VAL A 74 -4.78 -1.37 -6.76
CA VAL A 74 -3.52 -1.33 -7.52
C VAL A 74 -2.31 -1.52 -6.59
N ALA A 75 -2.29 -0.85 -5.45
CA ALA A 75 -1.21 -0.99 -4.47
C ALA A 75 -1.17 -2.39 -3.82
N LEU A 76 -2.32 -3.00 -3.53
CA LEU A 76 -2.38 -4.40 -3.08
C LEU A 76 -1.85 -5.37 -4.15
N PHE A 77 -2.18 -5.14 -5.42
CA PHE A 77 -1.59 -5.89 -6.54
C PHE A 77 -0.09 -5.68 -6.64
N CYS A 78 0.42 -4.45 -6.45
CA CYS A 78 1.87 -4.23 -6.43
C CYS A 78 2.55 -5.10 -5.36
N GLY A 79 2.02 -5.13 -4.14
CA GLY A 79 2.54 -5.99 -3.08
C GLY A 79 2.45 -7.48 -3.41
N SER A 80 1.38 -7.92 -4.07
CA SER A 80 1.22 -9.32 -4.50
C SER A 80 2.20 -9.71 -5.62
N ILE A 81 2.45 -8.80 -6.57
CA ILE A 81 3.40 -9.00 -7.68
C ILE A 81 4.81 -9.11 -7.12
N LEU A 82 5.22 -8.15 -6.27
CA LEU A 82 6.54 -8.17 -5.61
C LEU A 82 6.72 -9.40 -4.70
N GLY A 83 5.63 -9.91 -4.14
CA GLY A 83 5.61 -11.15 -3.35
C GLY A 83 6.01 -12.41 -4.09
N ASN A 84 5.79 -12.43 -5.41
CA ASN A 84 6.14 -13.58 -6.25
C ASN A 84 7.62 -13.56 -6.69
N ASP A 85 8.35 -12.46 -6.46
CA ASP A 85 9.77 -12.36 -6.78
C ASP A 85 10.64 -13.20 -5.82
N ARG A 86 11.85 -13.58 -6.28
CA ARG A 86 12.84 -14.24 -5.42
C ARG A 86 13.49 -13.23 -4.48
N GLY A 87 12.96 -13.12 -3.27
CA GLY A 87 13.50 -12.25 -2.22
C GLY A 87 12.41 -11.41 -1.57
N GLN A 88 12.75 -10.67 -0.51
CA GLN A 88 11.80 -9.78 0.17
C GLN A 88 12.29 -8.33 0.22
N ASP A 89 13.45 -8.02 -0.37
CA ASP A 89 14.06 -6.70 -0.23
C ASP A 89 13.21 -5.61 -0.90
N ARG A 90 12.71 -5.87 -2.12
CA ARG A 90 11.79 -4.97 -2.82
C ARG A 90 10.47 -4.77 -2.06
N LEU A 91 9.98 -5.81 -1.38
CA LEU A 91 8.81 -5.70 -0.51
C LEU A 91 9.09 -4.83 0.71
N TRP A 92 10.28 -4.94 1.31
CA TRP A 92 10.67 -4.08 2.44
C TRP A 92 10.78 -2.62 2.01
N THR A 93 11.40 -2.33 0.86
CA THR A 93 11.42 -0.98 0.28
C THR A 93 10.02 -0.48 -0.04
N TYR A 94 9.16 -1.33 -0.61
CA TYR A 94 7.78 -0.97 -0.89
C TYR A 94 7.01 -0.61 0.39
N LEU A 95 7.18 -1.42 1.44
CA LEU A 95 6.54 -1.20 2.72
C LEU A 95 7.03 0.07 3.42
N GLU A 96 8.34 0.33 3.39
CA GLU A 96 8.95 1.57 3.88
C GLU A 96 8.36 2.81 3.18
N THR A 97 8.19 2.76 1.86
CA THR A 97 7.61 3.87 1.09
C THR A 97 6.12 4.09 1.36
N LEU A 98 5.37 3.03 1.68
CA LEU A 98 3.96 3.16 2.06
C LEU A 98 3.80 3.82 3.43
N LEU A 99 4.68 3.47 4.39
CA LEU A 99 4.57 3.96 5.75
C LEU A 99 4.74 5.48 5.82
N PRO A 100 3.83 6.21 6.49
CA PRO A 100 4.00 7.64 6.67
C PRO A 100 5.18 7.93 7.59
N ASP A 101 5.87 9.03 7.29
CA ASP A 101 6.90 9.58 8.17
C ASP A 101 6.30 9.82 9.55
N MET A 102 6.96 9.30 10.58
CA MET A 102 6.49 9.40 11.96
C MET A 102 6.59 10.85 12.42
N LYS A 103 5.55 11.65 12.16
CA LYS A 103 5.45 13.00 12.71
C LYS A 103 5.44 12.90 14.24
N PRO A 104 6.21 13.77 14.94
CA PRO A 104 6.16 13.82 16.39
C PRO A 104 4.73 14.08 16.82
N TYR A 105 4.26 13.31 17.81
CA TYR A 105 2.93 13.45 18.36
C TYR A 105 2.80 14.85 19.00
N ASP A 106 2.15 15.77 18.29
CA ASP A 106 1.81 17.07 18.84
C ASP A 106 0.50 16.95 19.61
N LYS A 107 0.62 16.92 20.94
CA LYS A 107 -0.53 16.92 21.87
C LYS A 107 -1.47 18.10 21.68
N ASN A 108 -0.99 19.17 21.03
CA ASN A 108 -1.76 20.39 20.78
C ASN A 108 -2.38 20.44 19.38
N ALA A 109 -2.03 19.50 18.48
CA ALA A 109 -2.70 19.35 17.20
C ALA A 109 -4.04 18.65 17.42
N MET A 110 -5.13 19.42 17.34
CA MET A 110 -6.50 18.99 17.59
C MET A 110 -7.09 18.17 16.41
N GLY A 111 -6.25 17.40 15.71
CA GLY A 111 -6.60 16.60 14.53
C GLY A 111 -5.96 15.21 14.57
N ASN A 112 -6.52 14.27 13.82
CA ASN A 112 -5.94 12.93 13.68
C ASN A 112 -4.49 13.01 13.19
N ARG A 113 -3.61 12.21 13.82
CA ARG A 113 -2.17 12.14 13.49
C ARG A 113 -1.90 11.86 12.00
N TYR A 114 -2.83 11.19 11.36
CA TYR A 114 -2.76 10.72 9.98
C TYR A 114 -3.96 11.22 9.16
N ASP A 115 -3.67 11.70 7.96
CA ASP A 115 -4.71 11.99 6.98
C ASP A 115 -5.33 10.70 6.41
N GLU A 116 -6.33 10.82 5.54
CA GLU A 116 -7.03 9.66 4.99
C GLU A 116 -6.11 8.79 4.10
N GLY A 117 -5.23 9.43 3.32
CA GLY A 117 -4.27 8.72 2.47
C GLY A 117 -3.21 7.97 3.29
N ASP A 118 -2.75 8.55 4.41
CA ASP A 118 -1.88 7.89 5.37
C ASP A 118 -2.53 6.62 5.95
N ILE A 119 -3.81 6.69 6.33
CA ILE A 119 -4.52 5.53 6.90
C ILE A 119 -4.58 4.37 5.93
N TYR A 120 -5.06 4.61 4.71
CA TYR A 120 -5.17 3.54 3.73
C TYR A 120 -3.79 2.99 3.35
N ARG A 121 -2.75 3.83 3.30
CA ARG A 121 -1.37 3.36 3.12
C ARG A 121 -0.91 2.44 4.24
N ILE A 122 -1.23 2.74 5.50
CA ILE A 122 -0.93 1.85 6.64
C ILE A 122 -1.70 0.53 6.52
N VAL A 123 -2.98 0.57 6.13
CA VAL A 123 -3.79 -0.64 5.90
C VAL A 123 -3.18 -1.51 4.81
N ILE A 124 -2.81 -0.91 3.67
CA ILE A 124 -2.16 -1.60 2.56
C ILE A 124 -0.82 -2.18 3.00
N ALA A 125 0.01 -1.41 3.72
CA ALA A 125 1.28 -1.90 4.24
C ALA A 125 1.09 -3.12 5.17
N ALA A 126 0.09 -3.07 6.05
CA ALA A 126 -0.26 -4.20 6.93
C ALA A 126 -0.66 -5.45 6.13
N ALA A 127 -1.48 -5.28 5.09
CA ALA A 127 -1.89 -6.36 4.19
C ALA A 127 -0.70 -6.98 3.45
N VAL A 128 0.13 -6.14 2.84
CA VAL A 128 1.32 -6.56 2.11
C VAL A 128 2.26 -7.32 3.03
N TRP A 129 2.47 -6.86 4.26
CA TRP A 129 3.31 -7.54 5.23
C TRP A 129 2.76 -8.92 5.61
N SER A 130 1.45 -9.01 5.88
CA SER A 130 0.82 -10.24 6.35
C SER A 130 0.78 -11.32 5.27
N ASP A 131 0.36 -10.93 4.07
CA ASP A 131 0.04 -11.83 2.97
C ASP A 131 1.31 -12.43 2.36
N ASN A 132 2.40 -11.65 2.34
CA ASN A 132 3.71 -12.08 1.86
C ASN A 132 4.56 -12.80 2.93
N GLN A 133 4.01 -13.00 4.12
CA GLN A 133 4.69 -13.64 5.25
C GLN A 133 6.12 -13.11 5.46
N MET A 134 6.26 -11.78 5.47
CA MET A 134 7.56 -11.12 5.49
C MET A 134 8.37 -11.51 6.74
N ARG A 135 9.65 -11.82 6.56
CA ARG A 135 10.56 -12.22 7.64
C ARG A 135 11.60 -11.12 7.90
N THR A 136 11.71 -10.71 9.15
CA THR A 136 12.74 -9.76 9.58
C THR A 136 14.09 -10.47 9.66
N ARG A 137 15.07 -9.97 8.90
CA ARG A 137 16.43 -10.53 8.84
C ARG A 137 17.49 -9.46 9.08
N LEU A 138 17.27 -8.26 8.56
CA LEU A 138 18.17 -7.12 8.70
C LEU A 138 17.67 -6.18 9.80
N ARG A 139 18.58 -5.38 10.35
CA ARG A 139 18.24 -4.35 11.35
C ARG A 139 17.24 -3.32 10.80
N SER A 140 17.35 -2.97 9.51
CA SER A 140 16.38 -2.10 8.83
C SER A 140 14.97 -2.70 8.84
N HIS A 141 14.84 -4.02 8.67
CA HIS A 141 13.52 -4.69 8.67
C HIS A 141 12.83 -4.57 10.03
N HIS A 142 13.60 -4.65 11.12
CA HIS A 142 13.06 -4.42 12.47
C HIS A 142 12.58 -2.98 12.65
N GLY A 143 13.36 -1.98 12.20
CA GLY A 143 12.94 -0.58 12.25
C GLY A 143 11.65 -0.32 11.47
N ILE A 144 11.54 -0.89 10.26
CA ILE A 144 10.34 -0.79 9.43
C ILE A 144 9.14 -1.52 10.08
N GLN A 145 9.37 -2.70 10.65
CA GLN A 145 8.33 -3.46 11.37
C GLN A 145 7.83 -2.72 12.62
N ASP A 146 8.72 -2.09 13.37
CA ASP A 146 8.38 -1.27 14.53
C ASP A 146 7.57 -0.05 14.12
N GLN A 147 7.95 0.61 13.02
CA GLN A 147 7.18 1.73 12.45
C GLN A 147 5.79 1.27 12.01
N LEU A 148 5.66 0.12 11.33
CA LEU A 148 4.37 -0.46 10.97
C LEU A 148 3.53 -0.75 12.23
N ARG A 149 4.13 -1.35 13.27
CA ARG A 149 3.45 -1.63 14.53
C ARG A 149 2.87 -0.37 15.16
N GLU A 150 3.69 0.68 15.28
CA GLU A 150 3.28 1.95 15.90
C GLU A 150 2.22 2.67 15.06
N ALA A 151 2.34 2.63 13.73
CA ALA A 151 1.35 3.20 12.83
C ALA A 151 0.00 2.47 12.94
N ILE A 152 -0.01 1.14 12.95
CA ILE A 152 -1.23 0.34 13.15
C ILE A 152 -1.88 0.67 14.50
N GLN A 153 -1.09 0.73 15.58
CA GLN A 153 -1.62 1.06 16.92
C GLN A 153 -2.30 2.44 16.95
N ALA A 154 -1.73 3.41 16.22
CA ALA A 154 -2.26 4.76 16.17
C ALA A 154 -3.57 4.87 15.38
N ILE A 155 -3.83 4.00 14.40
CA ILE A 155 -5.04 4.04 13.56
C ILE A 155 -6.08 2.97 13.92
N LEU A 156 -5.77 2.05 14.85
CA LEU A 156 -6.62 0.89 15.14
C LEU A 156 -8.05 1.25 15.58
N LYS A 157 -8.25 2.47 16.10
CA LYS A 157 -9.54 3.00 16.55
C LYS A 157 -10.06 4.14 15.66
N ASP A 158 -9.49 4.31 14.47
CA ASP A 158 -9.93 5.37 13.55
C ASP A 158 -11.28 4.99 12.92
N ASP A 159 -12.29 5.85 13.07
CA ASP A 159 -13.67 5.60 12.63
C ASP A 159 -13.83 5.55 11.10
N ARG A 160 -12.78 5.93 10.34
CA ARG A 160 -12.79 5.84 8.87
C ARG A 160 -12.56 4.41 8.36
N LEU A 161 -12.09 3.51 9.22
CA LEU A 161 -11.85 2.13 8.85
C LEU A 161 -13.13 1.31 8.89
N ASP A 162 -13.24 0.35 7.98
CA ASP A 162 -14.33 -0.62 7.99
C ASP A 162 -14.03 -1.82 8.91
N VAL A 163 -15.06 -2.66 9.14
CA VAL A 163 -14.95 -3.84 10.02
C VAL A 163 -13.88 -4.84 9.53
N PRO A 164 -13.81 -5.19 8.23
CA PRO A 164 -12.72 -5.99 7.68
C PRO A 164 -11.32 -5.42 7.97
N GLU A 165 -11.11 -4.13 7.75
CA GLU A 165 -9.83 -3.45 7.98
C GLU A 165 -9.42 -3.49 9.45
N HIS A 166 -10.34 -3.16 10.37
CA HIS A 166 -10.08 -3.30 11.80
C HIS A 166 -9.68 -4.73 12.18
N THR A 167 -10.38 -5.72 11.61
CA THR A 167 -10.11 -7.14 11.87
C THR A 167 -8.71 -7.53 11.37
N GLN A 168 -8.36 -7.10 10.16
CA GLN A 168 -7.06 -7.33 9.56
C GLN A 168 -5.94 -6.67 10.36
N LEU A 169 -6.06 -5.37 10.67
CA LEU A 169 -5.08 -4.64 11.47
C LEU A 169 -4.88 -5.29 12.84
N GLY A 170 -5.96 -5.70 13.50
CA GLY A 170 -5.90 -6.42 14.77
C GLY A 170 -5.18 -7.76 14.66
N TYR A 171 -5.37 -8.50 13.57
CA TYR A 171 -4.63 -9.74 13.30
C TYR A 171 -3.13 -9.47 13.06
N VAL A 172 -2.81 -8.51 12.20
CA VAL A 172 -1.42 -8.15 11.87
C VAL A 172 -0.66 -7.66 13.10
N LEU A 173 -1.26 -6.78 13.91
CA LEU A 173 -0.65 -6.26 15.12
C LEU A 173 -0.28 -7.37 16.11
N ARG A 174 -1.19 -8.33 16.33
CA ARG A 174 -0.91 -9.48 17.21
C ARG A 174 0.24 -10.33 16.69
N ARG A 175 0.31 -10.53 15.36
CA ARG A 175 1.38 -11.30 14.74
C ARG A 175 2.73 -10.60 14.88
N ILE A 176 2.80 -9.29 14.61
CA ILE A 176 4.03 -8.50 14.80
C ILE A 176 4.52 -8.59 16.25
N ILE A 177 3.63 -8.42 17.22
CA ILE A 177 3.97 -8.51 18.66
C ILE A 177 4.51 -9.90 19.03
N THR A 178 3.94 -10.95 18.44
CA THR A 178 4.40 -12.33 18.68
C THR A 178 5.78 -12.55 18.07
N ASP A 179 6.01 -12.05 16.86
CA ASP A 179 7.29 -12.17 16.15
C ASP A 179 8.42 -11.37 16.85
N THR A 180 8.11 -10.25 17.52
CA THR A 180 9.10 -9.46 18.28
C THR A 180 9.32 -9.96 19.71
N GLY A 181 8.51 -10.91 20.20
CA GLY A 181 8.60 -11.43 21.58
C GLY A 181 8.01 -10.50 22.66
N ASP A 182 7.33 -9.43 22.28
CA ASP A 182 6.77 -8.41 23.19
C ASP A 182 5.39 -8.82 23.76
N ALA A 183 5.32 -9.93 24.49
CA ALA A 183 4.06 -10.46 25.05
C ALA A 183 3.33 -9.52 26.06
N ALA A 184 3.90 -8.35 26.41
CA ALA A 184 3.37 -7.43 27.41
C ALA A 184 2.18 -6.57 26.93
N VAL A 185 1.99 -6.37 25.62
CA VAL A 185 0.99 -5.40 25.08
C VAL A 185 -0.42 -5.97 24.94
N LEU A 186 -0.57 -7.31 24.97
CA LEU A 186 -1.87 -7.99 24.75
C LEU A 186 -2.89 -7.84 25.89
N LYS A 187 -2.54 -7.19 27.01
CA LYS A 187 -3.41 -7.08 28.20
C LYS A 187 -4.29 -5.81 28.26
N SER A 188 -4.18 -4.88 27.31
CA SER A 188 -4.86 -3.57 27.42
C SER A 188 -6.09 -3.37 26.51
N THR A 189 -6.50 -4.38 25.74
CA THR A 189 -7.58 -4.23 24.73
C THR A 189 -8.78 -5.15 24.94
N ARG A 190 -9.03 -5.59 26.18
CA ARG A 190 -10.32 -6.17 26.58
C ARG A 190 -11.19 -5.14 27.28
#